data_AF-A0A9N9DS48-F1
#
_entry.id   AF-A0A9N9DS48-F1
#
_cell.length_a   1.000
_cell.length_b   1.000
_cell.length_c   1.000
_cell.angle_alpha   90.00
_cell.angle_beta   90.00
_cell.angle_gamma   90.00
#
_symmetry.space_group_name_H-M   'P 1'
#
loop_
_entity.id
_entity.type
_entity.pdbx_description
1 polymer ?
#
loop_
_entity_poly.entity_id
_entity_poly.type
_entity_poly.pdbx_seq_one_letter_code
_entity_poly.pdbx_strand_id
1 'polypeptide(L)'
;MKILMEGHGSRNGICERFTKRNETDRNHHPIPLLANGPGTGKSRFLQEIPTLLREQIENYRMYAVNVTFGNGTPAKSVDVPIDETSVALRILYEHFISGGTYDYEKFVRMCGENYKITISGALDVVLKDIDTDISMIILGIDELNNLHKLYTEFKSTKSTGTIQGPLEEMFKGSTYRYLPLRLLQSQEVQ
;
A
#
# COMPACT_ATOMS: atom_id res chain seq x y z
N MET A 1 13.79 7.65 10.78
CA MET A 1 14.05 6.31 10.21
C MET A 1 14.16 5.23 11.29
N LYS A 2 14.87 5.47 12.40
CA LYS A 2 15.03 4.49 13.51
C LYS A 2 13.74 3.81 13.98
N ILE A 3 12.70 4.58 14.32
CA ILE A 3 11.41 4.01 14.78
C ILE A 3 10.73 3.13 13.72
N LEU A 4 10.90 3.44 12.44
CA LEU A 4 10.36 2.60 11.38
C LEU A 4 11.10 1.25 11.35
N MET A 5 12.42 1.27 11.43
CA MET A 5 13.26 0.08 11.35
C MET A 5 13.13 -0.81 12.60
N GLU A 6 13.25 -0.21 13.77
CA GLU A 6 13.39 -0.91 15.05
C GLU A 6 12.05 -1.02 15.80
N GLY A 7 11.08 -0.17 15.50
CA GLY A 7 9.80 -0.12 16.22
C GLY A 7 9.83 0.85 17.40
N HIS A 8 8.74 0.85 18.16
CA HIS A 8 8.62 1.63 19.40
C HIS A 8 7.59 1.01 20.35
N GLY A 9 8.00 0.74 21.59
CA GLY A 9 7.15 0.13 22.61
C GLY A 9 6.66 -1.25 22.17
N SER A 10 5.34 -1.45 22.14
CA SER A 10 4.70 -2.70 21.70
C SER A 10 4.53 -2.85 20.19
N ARG A 11 5.04 -1.90 19.38
CA ARG A 11 4.88 -1.93 17.92
C ARG A 11 6.18 -2.28 17.24
N ASN A 12 6.19 -3.45 16.60
CA ASN A 12 7.30 -3.97 15.83
C ASN A 12 7.64 -3.06 14.64
N GLY A 13 8.93 -2.72 14.49
CA GLY A 13 9.47 -2.11 13.27
C GLY A 13 9.69 -3.12 12.15
N ILE A 14 10.22 -2.67 11.01
CA ILE A 14 10.47 -3.52 9.82
C ILE A 14 11.28 -4.77 10.18
N CYS A 15 12.34 -4.63 10.99
CA CYS A 15 13.22 -5.75 11.33
C CYS A 15 12.49 -6.85 12.11
N GLU A 16 11.76 -6.49 13.16
CA GLU A 16 11.02 -7.47 13.98
C GLU A 16 9.80 -8.03 13.24
N ARG A 17 9.15 -7.23 12.39
CA ARG A 17 8.09 -7.73 11.51
C ARG A 17 8.59 -8.80 10.54
N PHE A 18 9.83 -8.68 10.07
CA PHE A 18 10.47 -9.64 9.19
C PHE A 18 10.82 -10.96 9.90
N THR A 19 11.26 -10.91 11.16
CA THR A 19 11.52 -12.13 11.94
C THR A 19 10.21 -12.87 12.22
N LYS A 20 9.13 -12.12 12.52
CA LYS A 20 7.79 -12.64 12.78
C LYS A 20 6.95 -12.84 11.51
N ARG A 21 7.56 -12.86 10.31
CA ARG A 21 6.87 -12.88 9.00
C ARG A 21 6.01 -14.12 8.69
N ASN A 22 5.91 -15.08 9.61
CA ASN A 22 5.01 -16.22 9.48
C ASN A 22 3.84 -16.17 10.48
N GLU A 23 3.82 -15.19 11.38
CA GLU A 23 2.79 -15.05 12.42
C GLU A 23 1.58 -14.28 11.92
N THR A 24 0.37 -14.69 12.31
CA THR A 24 -0.87 -14.07 11.83
C THR A 24 -1.42 -12.99 12.76
N ASP A 25 -0.81 -12.81 13.95
CA ASP A 25 -1.21 -11.76 14.88
C ASP A 25 -0.95 -10.38 14.28
N ARG A 26 -2.03 -9.61 14.08
CA ARG A 26 -1.98 -8.26 13.51
C ARG A 26 -1.15 -7.31 14.37
N ASN A 27 -1.05 -7.53 15.68
CA ASN A 27 -0.23 -6.73 16.57
C ASN A 27 1.27 -6.83 16.22
N HIS A 28 1.69 -7.95 15.63
CA HIS A 28 3.06 -8.13 15.16
C HIS A 28 3.34 -7.49 13.82
N HIS A 29 2.30 -7.08 13.08
CA HIS A 29 2.39 -6.50 11.75
C HIS A 29 1.59 -5.21 11.65
N PRO A 30 1.90 -4.19 12.48
CA PRO A 30 1.16 -2.94 12.47
C PRO A 30 1.18 -2.33 11.06
N ILE A 31 0.01 -1.94 10.56
CA ILE A 31 -0.17 -1.17 9.31
C ILE A 31 0.06 0.31 9.65
N PRO A 32 1.18 0.89 9.22
CA PRO A 32 1.53 2.23 9.64
C PRO A 32 0.86 3.30 8.72
N LEU A 33 0.34 4.39 9.29
CA LEU A 33 -0.44 5.43 8.56
C LEU A 33 0.21 6.83 8.64
N LEU A 34 0.23 7.55 7.51
CA LEU A 34 0.71 8.92 7.35
C LEU A 34 -0.46 9.87 6.99
N ALA A 35 -0.89 10.70 7.94
CA ALA A 35 -1.97 11.67 7.79
C ALA A 35 -1.52 13.06 8.25
N ASN A 36 -1.64 14.04 7.37
CA ASN A 36 -1.28 15.44 7.63
C ASN A 36 -2.00 16.34 6.60
N GLY A 37 -2.01 17.66 6.82
CA GLY A 37 -2.67 18.64 5.96
C GLY A 37 -2.22 18.55 4.48
N PRO A 38 -3.01 19.09 3.53
CA PRO A 38 -2.59 19.21 2.13
C PRO A 38 -1.24 19.94 1.98
N GLY A 39 -0.44 19.58 0.97
CA GLY A 39 0.84 20.26 0.70
C GLY A 39 1.99 19.93 1.64
N THR A 40 1.80 19.11 2.68
CA THR A 40 2.82 18.74 3.68
C THR A 40 3.85 17.71 3.20
N GLY A 41 3.83 17.33 1.91
CA GLY A 41 4.79 16.38 1.35
C GLY A 41 4.53 14.90 1.62
N LYS A 42 3.29 14.49 1.97
CA LYS A 42 2.94 13.08 2.21
C LYS A 42 3.28 12.17 1.02
N SER A 43 2.85 12.55 -0.17
CA SER A 43 3.14 11.81 -1.42
C SER A 43 4.63 11.76 -1.70
N ARG A 44 5.33 12.88 -1.46
CA ARG A 44 6.79 12.96 -1.61
C ARG A 44 7.50 12.02 -0.65
N PHE A 45 7.06 11.98 0.59
CA PHE A 45 7.56 11.03 1.58
C PHE A 45 7.33 9.60 1.10
N LEU A 46 6.12 9.23 0.67
CA LEU A 46 5.84 7.89 0.12
C LEU A 46 6.77 7.50 -1.05
N GLN A 47 7.10 8.46 -1.91
CA GLN A 47 8.05 8.28 -3.02
C GLN A 47 9.51 8.10 -2.57
N GLU A 48 9.92 8.73 -1.46
CA GLU A 48 11.30 8.70 -0.99
C GLU A 48 11.63 7.51 -0.08
N ILE A 49 10.63 6.88 0.55
CA ILE A 49 10.82 5.73 1.47
C ILE A 49 11.70 4.63 0.90
N PRO A 50 11.50 4.16 -0.34
CA PRO A 50 12.31 3.08 -0.86
C PRO A 50 13.80 3.44 -0.90
N THR A 51 14.13 4.69 -1.27
CA THR A 51 15.50 5.20 -1.26
C THR A 51 16.05 5.25 0.15
N LEU A 52 15.29 5.82 1.09
CA LEU A 52 15.69 5.92 2.50
C LEU A 52 15.90 4.54 3.15
N LEU A 53 15.11 3.53 2.76
CA LEU A 53 15.27 2.17 3.29
C LEU A 53 16.47 1.46 2.67
N ARG A 54 16.75 1.67 1.38
CA ARG A 54 17.95 1.11 0.73
C ARG A 54 19.25 1.61 1.40
N GLU A 55 19.29 2.87 1.80
CA GLU A 55 20.43 3.44 2.55
C GLU A 55 20.64 2.80 3.94
N GLN A 56 19.62 2.14 4.49
CA GLN A 56 19.69 1.47 5.80
C GLN A 56 19.84 -0.05 5.67
N ILE A 57 19.55 -0.60 4.49
CA ILE A 57 19.39 -2.03 4.26
C ILE A 57 20.09 -2.41 2.94
N GLU A 58 21.42 -2.53 2.97
CA GLU A 58 22.24 -2.76 1.76
C GLU A 58 22.06 -4.15 1.13
N ASN A 59 21.65 -5.15 1.93
CA ASN A 59 21.67 -6.57 1.51
C ASN A 59 20.33 -7.10 1.00
N TYR A 60 19.27 -6.30 0.96
CA TYR A 60 17.94 -6.77 0.58
C TYR A 60 17.53 -6.19 -0.75
N ARG A 61 17.08 -7.06 -1.65
CA ARG A 61 16.49 -6.63 -2.92
C ARG A 61 15.06 -6.19 -2.67
N MET A 62 14.77 -4.95 -3.06
CA MET A 62 13.52 -4.28 -2.74
C MET A 62 12.78 -3.90 -4.01
N TYR A 63 11.54 -4.37 -4.13
CA TYR A 63 10.58 -3.85 -5.09
C TYR A 63 9.70 -2.82 -4.39
N ALA A 64 9.50 -1.66 -5.02
CA ALA A 64 8.67 -0.60 -4.48
C ALA A 64 7.69 -0.12 -5.54
N VAL A 65 6.42 -0.05 -5.17
CA VAL A 65 5.34 0.46 -6.02
C VAL A 65 4.46 1.38 -5.18
N ASN A 66 4.15 2.54 -5.75
CA ASN A 66 3.28 3.53 -5.12
C ASN A 66 2.04 3.67 -5.98
N VAL A 67 0.89 3.30 -5.43
CA VAL A 67 -0.42 3.50 -6.07
C VAL A 67 -1.09 4.72 -5.47
N THR A 68 -1.88 5.44 -6.27
CA THR A 68 -2.65 6.59 -5.80
C THR A 68 -4.14 6.44 -6.12
N PHE A 69 -4.96 6.99 -5.23
CA PHE A 69 -6.41 7.14 -5.40
C PHE A 69 -6.80 8.59 -5.69
N GLY A 70 -5.83 9.36 -6.18
CA GLY A 70 -5.89 10.80 -6.39
C GLY A 70 -5.61 11.22 -7.82
N ASN A 71 -4.85 12.31 -7.96
CA ASN A 71 -4.47 12.84 -9.27
C ASN A 71 -3.86 11.75 -10.17
N GLY A 72 -4.35 11.65 -11.41
CA GLY A 72 -3.93 10.65 -12.39
C GLY A 72 -4.71 9.33 -12.35
N THR A 73 -5.11 8.86 -11.17
CA THR A 73 -5.84 7.59 -10.98
C THR A 73 -6.94 7.69 -9.91
N PRO A 74 -7.87 8.67 -10.05
CA PRO A 74 -8.80 9.02 -8.99
C PRO A 74 -9.69 7.83 -8.64
N ALA A 75 -10.02 7.71 -7.37
CA ALA A 75 -10.96 6.68 -6.93
C ALA A 75 -12.35 6.93 -7.54
N LYS A 76 -13.01 5.88 -8.01
CA LYS A 76 -14.32 5.91 -8.68
C LYS A 76 -15.27 4.87 -8.08
N SER A 77 -16.56 4.96 -8.41
CA SER A 77 -17.59 4.01 -7.96
C SER A 77 -17.28 2.55 -8.34
N VAL A 78 -16.53 2.34 -9.43
CA VAL A 78 -16.06 1.01 -9.86
C VAL A 78 -15.10 0.38 -8.85
N ASP A 79 -14.38 1.19 -8.06
CA ASP A 79 -13.43 0.70 -7.06
C ASP A 79 -14.13 0.10 -5.82
N VAL A 80 -15.41 0.44 -5.58
CA VAL A 80 -16.10 0.11 -4.32
C VAL A 80 -16.56 -1.35 -4.20
N PRO A 81 -17.12 -1.99 -5.24
CA PRO A 81 -17.39 -3.43 -5.23
C PRO A 81 -16.14 -4.29 -5.50
N ILE A 82 -15.02 -3.67 -5.86
CA ILE A 82 -13.78 -4.27 -6.39
C ILE A 82 -12.63 -3.96 -5.40
N ASP A 83 -12.89 -4.02 -4.10
CA ASP A 83 -12.03 -3.42 -3.05
C ASP A 83 -10.53 -3.78 -3.18
N GLU A 84 -10.16 -5.06 -3.08
CA GLU A 84 -8.79 -5.56 -3.24
C GLU A 84 -8.31 -5.44 -4.69
N THR A 85 -9.20 -5.71 -5.64
CA THR A 85 -8.88 -5.68 -7.06
C THR A 85 -8.55 -4.27 -7.56
N SER A 86 -9.09 -3.22 -6.94
CA SER A 86 -8.80 -1.82 -7.28
C SER A 86 -7.35 -1.45 -7.00
N VAL A 87 -6.80 -1.94 -5.88
CA VAL A 87 -5.39 -1.80 -5.50
C VAL A 87 -4.53 -2.71 -6.40
N ALA A 88 -4.94 -3.96 -6.61
CA ALA A 88 -4.22 -4.91 -7.43
C ALA A 88 -4.04 -4.43 -8.89
N LEU A 89 -5.09 -3.87 -9.49
CA LEU A 89 -5.01 -3.27 -10.82
C LEU A 89 -4.10 -2.05 -10.85
N ARG A 90 -4.11 -1.20 -9.81
CA ARG A 90 -3.19 -0.06 -9.76
C ARG A 90 -1.75 -0.53 -9.62
N ILE A 91 -1.47 -1.62 -8.90
CA ILE A 91 -0.12 -2.21 -8.86
C ILE A 91 0.32 -2.63 -10.27
N LEU A 92 -0.54 -3.35 -11.01
CA LEU A 92 -0.23 -3.75 -12.39
C LEU A 92 -0.05 -2.54 -13.31
N TYR A 93 -0.93 -1.55 -13.20
CA TYR A 93 -0.84 -0.32 -13.99
C TYR A 93 0.47 0.43 -13.71
N GLU A 94 0.82 0.64 -12.44
CA GLU A 94 2.03 1.36 -12.08
C GLU A 94 3.31 0.63 -12.53
N HIS A 95 3.31 -0.70 -12.49
CA HIS A 95 4.47 -1.49 -12.93
C HIS A 95 4.61 -1.54 -14.46
N PHE A 96 3.51 -1.84 -15.17
CA PHE A 96 3.58 -2.16 -16.60
C PHE A 96 3.25 -0.99 -17.53
N ILE A 97 2.48 0.00 -17.08
CA ILE A 97 1.80 0.97 -17.97
C ILE A 97 2.16 2.42 -17.63
N SER A 98 2.31 2.77 -16.35
CA SER A 98 2.55 4.13 -15.88
C SER A 98 3.81 4.74 -16.52
N GLY A 99 3.73 6.03 -16.85
CA GLY A 99 4.73 6.72 -17.68
C GLY A 99 4.60 6.47 -19.18
N GLY A 100 3.69 5.59 -19.60
CA GLY A 100 3.34 5.34 -21.00
C GLY A 100 2.21 6.23 -21.54
N THR A 101 1.62 5.81 -22.66
CA THR A 101 0.57 6.55 -23.38
C THR A 101 -0.86 6.27 -22.89
N TYR A 102 -1.05 5.22 -22.09
CA TYR A 102 -2.36 4.79 -21.62
C TYR A 102 -2.56 5.28 -20.20
N ASP A 103 -3.65 6.01 -19.97
CA ASP A 103 -4.08 6.31 -18.61
C ASP A 103 -4.72 5.08 -17.95
N TYR A 104 -4.92 5.18 -16.64
CA TYR A 104 -5.48 4.10 -15.83
C TYR A 104 -6.89 3.70 -16.28
N GLU A 105 -7.72 4.66 -16.68
CA GLU A 105 -9.08 4.36 -17.11
C GLU A 105 -9.08 3.50 -18.38
N LYS A 106 -8.20 3.81 -19.33
CA LYS A 106 -8.04 3.03 -20.55
C LYS A 106 -7.49 1.63 -20.26
N PHE A 107 -6.53 1.52 -19.35
CA PHE A 107 -6.02 0.22 -18.88
C PHE A 107 -7.13 -0.65 -18.30
N VAL A 108 -7.95 -0.13 -17.39
CA VAL A 108 -9.05 -0.88 -16.77
C VAL A 108 -10.07 -1.34 -17.82
N ARG A 109 -10.40 -0.49 -18.81
CA ARG A 109 -11.28 -0.89 -19.92
C ARG A 109 -10.70 -2.03 -20.75
N MET A 110 -9.39 -2.07 -20.94
CA MET A 110 -8.71 -3.16 -21.66
C MET A 110 -8.73 -4.48 -20.89
N CYS A 111 -8.83 -4.45 -19.56
CA CYS A 111 -8.97 -5.66 -18.74
C CYS A 111 -10.35 -6.36 -18.90
N GLY A 112 -11.35 -5.70 -19.50
CA GLY A 112 -12.69 -6.28 -19.74
C GLY A 112 -13.58 -6.30 -18.50
N GLU A 113 -14.68 -7.07 -18.52
CA GLU A 113 -15.71 -7.00 -17.45
C GLU A 113 -15.57 -8.06 -16.34
N ASN A 114 -14.52 -8.90 -16.37
CA ASN A 114 -14.36 -10.05 -15.45
C ASN A 114 -12.96 -10.16 -14.80
N TYR A 115 -12.21 -9.07 -14.70
CA TYR A 115 -10.95 -9.09 -13.96
C TYR A 115 -11.24 -9.15 -12.45
N LYS A 116 -11.03 -10.32 -11.83
CA LYS A 116 -10.89 -10.42 -10.38
C LYS A 116 -9.48 -10.84 -10.09
N ILE A 117 -8.69 -9.92 -9.53
CA ILE A 117 -7.32 -10.17 -9.16
C ILE A 117 -7.09 -9.67 -7.73
N THR A 118 -6.45 -10.50 -6.92
CA THR A 118 -6.06 -10.16 -5.56
C THR A 118 -4.76 -9.35 -5.58
N ILE A 119 -4.44 -8.65 -4.50
CA ILE A 119 -3.16 -7.94 -4.42
C ILE A 119 -2.00 -8.95 -4.49
N SER A 120 -2.17 -10.12 -3.85
CA SER A 120 -1.20 -11.22 -3.97
C SER A 120 -1.00 -11.65 -5.42
N GLY A 121 -2.09 -11.83 -6.17
CA GLY A 121 -2.01 -12.22 -7.59
C GLY A 121 -1.32 -11.17 -8.45
N ALA A 122 -1.58 -9.87 -8.20
CA ALA A 122 -0.89 -8.79 -8.91
C ALA A 122 0.61 -8.76 -8.58
N LEU A 123 0.97 -8.93 -7.31
CA LEU A 123 2.37 -9.02 -6.89
C LEU A 123 3.06 -10.25 -7.50
N ASP A 124 2.40 -11.41 -7.55
CA ASP A 124 2.96 -12.62 -8.19
C ASP A 124 3.25 -12.39 -9.68
N VAL A 125 2.38 -11.66 -10.39
CA VAL A 125 2.62 -11.29 -11.80
C VAL A 125 3.83 -10.37 -11.93
N VAL A 126 3.92 -9.34 -11.08
CA VAL A 126 5.05 -8.40 -11.05
C VAL A 126 6.37 -9.09 -10.71
N LEU A 127 6.39 -9.95 -9.69
CA LEU A 127 7.59 -10.66 -9.27
C LEU A 127 8.09 -11.62 -10.37
N LYS A 128 7.18 -12.25 -11.12
CA LYS A 128 7.53 -13.06 -12.28
C LYS A 128 8.15 -12.25 -13.42
N ASP A 129 7.67 -11.02 -13.64
CA ASP A 129 8.20 -10.13 -14.67
C ASP A 129 9.58 -9.57 -14.31
N ILE A 130 9.80 -9.21 -13.05
CA ILE A 130 11.10 -8.73 -12.54
C ILE A 130 12.19 -9.82 -12.65
N ASP A 131 11.79 -11.10 -12.62
CA ASP A 131 12.66 -12.27 -12.78
C ASP A 131 13.91 -12.21 -11.86
N THR A 132 13.70 -11.74 -10.64
CA THR A 132 14.76 -11.57 -9.64
C THR A 132 14.22 -11.89 -8.26
N ASP A 133 15.07 -12.47 -7.40
CA ASP A 133 14.74 -12.72 -6.00
C ASP A 133 14.56 -11.39 -5.24
N ILE A 134 13.30 -11.04 -4.95
CA ILE A 134 12.91 -9.86 -4.19
C ILE A 134 12.69 -10.25 -2.74
N SER A 135 13.46 -9.65 -1.84
CA SER A 135 13.38 -9.93 -0.40
C SER A 135 12.33 -9.09 0.32
N MET A 136 11.93 -7.96 -0.25
CA MET A 136 11.01 -7.01 0.35
C MET A 136 10.18 -6.27 -0.69
N ILE A 137 8.88 -6.13 -0.42
CA ILE A 137 7.94 -5.34 -1.21
C ILE A 137 7.50 -4.14 -0.39
N ILE A 138 7.64 -2.94 -0.94
CA ILE A 138 7.07 -1.70 -0.40
C ILE A 138 5.88 -1.31 -1.27
N LEU A 139 4.69 -1.35 -0.68
CA LEU A 139 3.47 -0.87 -1.31
C LEU A 139 3.05 0.44 -0.63
N GLY A 140 3.30 1.57 -1.29
CA GLY A 140 2.74 2.85 -0.89
C GLY A 140 1.34 3.02 -1.44
N ILE A 141 0.39 3.42 -0.59
CA ILE A 141 -0.97 3.78 -1.00
C ILE A 141 -1.19 5.24 -0.64
N ASP A 142 -1.26 6.09 -1.67
CA ASP A 142 -1.55 7.50 -1.51
C ASP A 142 -3.05 7.79 -1.64
N GLU A 143 -3.48 8.87 -0.99
CA GLU A 143 -4.87 9.35 -0.97
C GLU A 143 -5.91 8.28 -0.59
N LEU A 144 -5.54 7.36 0.30
CA LEU A 144 -6.40 6.29 0.80
C LEU A 144 -7.75 6.80 1.36
N ASN A 145 -7.77 8.03 1.87
CA ASN A 145 -9.00 8.69 2.33
C ASN A 145 -10.07 8.79 1.22
N ASN A 146 -9.70 8.87 -0.06
CA ASN A 146 -10.67 8.90 -1.16
C ASN A 146 -11.33 7.52 -1.34
N LEU A 147 -10.55 6.44 -1.26
CA LEU A 147 -11.09 5.07 -1.29
C LEU A 147 -12.05 4.84 -0.12
N HIS A 148 -11.69 5.31 1.08
CA HIS A 148 -12.55 5.18 2.27
C HIS A 148 -13.86 5.96 2.14
N LYS A 149 -13.83 7.18 1.60
CA LYS A 149 -15.03 7.99 1.37
C LYS A 149 -16.01 7.24 0.47
N LEU A 150 -15.54 6.72 -0.66
CA LEU A 150 -16.36 5.95 -1.59
C LEU A 150 -16.94 4.69 -0.96
N TYR A 151 -16.15 3.96 -0.17
CA TYR A 151 -16.62 2.79 0.56
C TYR A 151 -17.77 3.12 1.52
N THR A 152 -17.65 4.24 2.24
CA THR A 152 -18.65 4.70 3.21
C THR A 152 -19.92 5.18 2.52
N GLU A 153 -19.79 5.90 1.40
CA GLU A 153 -20.92 6.37 0.59
C GLU A 153 -21.72 5.19 -0.01
N PHE A 154 -21.05 4.14 -0.47
CA PHE A 154 -21.69 3.00 -1.12
C PHE A 154 -22.37 2.03 -0.15
N LYS A 155 -21.82 1.82 1.06
CA LYS A 155 -22.37 0.84 2.02
C LYS A 155 -23.63 1.32 2.78
N SER A 156 -24.08 2.57 2.61
CA SER A 156 -25.27 3.15 3.28
C SER A 156 -25.36 2.98 4.80
N THR A 157 -24.31 2.48 5.45
CA THR A 157 -24.32 2.10 6.87
C THR A 157 -23.17 2.80 7.55
N LYS A 158 -23.51 3.47 8.65
CA LYS A 158 -22.59 4.09 9.61
C LYS A 158 -21.58 3.06 10.12
N SER A 159 -20.52 2.74 9.37
CA SER A 159 -19.37 2.05 9.94
C SER A 159 -18.48 3.11 10.58
N THR A 160 -18.72 3.38 11.85
CA THR A 160 -17.80 4.07 12.76
C THR A 160 -16.58 3.19 13.04
N GLY A 161 -15.83 2.86 11.99
CA GLY A 161 -14.61 2.07 12.03
C GLY A 161 -13.41 2.91 11.58
N THR A 162 -12.23 2.60 12.09
CA THR A 162 -10.99 3.22 11.62
C THR A 162 -10.69 2.77 10.19
N ILE A 163 -10.03 3.62 9.39
CA ILE A 163 -9.58 3.28 8.02
C ILE A 163 -8.69 2.02 7.96
N GLN A 164 -8.12 1.66 9.10
CA GLN A 164 -7.25 0.51 9.28
C GLN A 164 -8.01 -0.83 9.18
N GLY A 165 -9.25 -0.92 9.68
CA GLY A 165 -10.03 -2.17 9.62
C GLY A 165 -10.28 -2.67 8.19
N PRO A 166 -10.81 -1.82 7.29
CA PRO A 166 -10.96 -2.15 5.87
C PRO A 166 -9.64 -2.53 5.19
N LEU A 167 -8.55 -1.82 5.48
CA LEU A 167 -7.22 -2.17 4.95
C LEU A 167 -6.75 -3.55 5.42
N GLU A 168 -6.91 -3.85 6.72
CA GLU A 168 -6.53 -5.16 7.27
C GLU A 168 -7.36 -6.30 6.68
N GLU A 169 -8.61 -6.06 6.29
CA GLU A 169 -9.42 -7.04 5.55
C GLU A 169 -8.94 -7.20 4.10
N MET A 170 -8.62 -6.11 3.39
CA MET A 170 -8.09 -6.16 2.03
C MET A 170 -6.77 -6.92 1.93
N PHE A 171 -5.98 -6.91 3.00
CA PHE A 171 -4.66 -7.54 3.04
C PHE A 171 -4.66 -8.95 3.66
N LYS A 172 -5.79 -9.42 4.18
CA LYS A 172 -5.94 -10.67 4.93
C LYS A 172 -5.71 -11.93 4.09
N GLY A 173 -5.87 -11.84 2.77
CA GLY A 173 -5.71 -12.93 1.80
C GLY A 173 -4.34 -13.01 1.13
N SER A 174 -3.42 -12.08 1.42
CA SER A 174 -2.11 -12.04 0.78
C SER A 174 -1.05 -12.80 1.55
N THR A 175 -0.24 -13.57 0.84
CA THR A 175 0.96 -14.22 1.38
C THR A 175 2.08 -13.21 1.65
N TYR A 176 1.97 -11.98 1.15
CA TYR A 176 2.96 -10.91 1.29
C TYR A 176 2.54 -9.89 2.34
N ARG A 177 3.51 -9.46 3.17
CA ARG A 177 3.27 -8.54 4.30
C ARG A 177 3.60 -7.11 3.93
N TYR A 178 2.58 -6.26 3.95
CA TYR A 178 2.60 -4.89 3.46
C TYR A 178 3.31 -3.93 4.40
N LEU A 179 4.19 -3.08 3.87
CA LEU A 179 4.89 -2.01 4.59
C LEU A 179 4.30 -0.62 4.26
N PRO A 180 3.27 -0.14 4.96
CA PRO A 180 2.97 1.30 4.97
C PRO A 180 3.73 2.00 6.15
N LEU A 181 3.73 3.34 6.31
CA LEU A 181 4.57 4.09 7.30
C LEU A 181 3.82 4.90 8.37
N ARG A 182 4.29 4.86 9.64
CA ARG A 182 3.68 5.54 10.80
C ARG A 182 4.28 6.94 10.93
N LEU A 183 3.42 7.92 11.19
CA LEU A 183 3.83 9.24 11.68
C LEU A 183 4.32 9.21 13.13
N LEU A 184 5.42 9.91 13.33
CA LEU A 184 5.82 10.47 14.63
C LEU A 184 4.74 11.42 15.12
N GLN A 185 4.42 11.36 16.42
CA GLN A 185 3.64 12.39 17.08
C GLN A 185 4.50 13.64 17.22
N SER A 186 3.89 14.84 17.23
CA SER A 186 4.63 16.11 17.39
C SER A 186 5.49 16.18 18.66
N GLN A 187 5.20 15.33 19.64
CA GLN A 187 5.96 15.18 20.88
C GLN A 187 7.23 14.30 20.74
N GLU A 188 7.35 13.54 19.65
CA GLU A 188 8.49 12.67 19.33
C GLU A 188 9.52 13.36 18.41
N VAL A 189 9.35 14.67 18.14
CA VAL A 189 10.24 15.53 17.32
C VAL A 189 10.95 16.58 18.19
N GLN A 190 11.44 16.16 19.36
CA GLN A 190 12.38 16.95 20.16
C GLN A 190 13.76 16.29 20.14
#